data_AF-A0A1H7DXE5-F1
#
_entry.id   AF-A0A1H7DXE5-F1
#
_cell.length_a   1.000
_cell.length_b   1.000
_cell.length_c   1.000
_cell.angle_alpha   90.00
_cell.angle_beta   90.00
_cell.angle_gamma   90.00
#
_symmetry.space_group_name_H-M   'P 1'
#
loop_
_entity.id
_entity.type
_entity.pdbx_description
1 polymer ?
#
loop_
_entity_poly.entity_id
_entity_poly.type
_entity_poly.pdbx_seq_one_letter_code
_entity_poly.pdbx_strand_id
1 'polypeptide(L)'
;MVTFRVDEVSPATVGLPTRPLGELFGDALVFGGDPALPVLVPDGVHPLLDAVGRAFAEHRPLVLSPDAVWLTIAQGVAQHIRLHAEELRPRLVSHRGRRRLTVTVDGPMPQDAASWQDVVESFHKLLGTEVSDAGVFECDFSTSTDVDRVAGRVVVLDAYSPYFSLWLVCVCGIPSVTVTGTVADWQKIRARVDAIAGFGLQKWCRSLAPIVDQFVRAAAGEVDVAFWRRIYNPVDAYGGEVVTGWAARLYPYLRGQGVLERPNPLLELPIDEPRNVTTDGRGFYHGAGIRTDQVPATLSRATVNVNDQVAGENRTVALHAGLVGVAQDDNGGLRPVTGWYLTPATVEIDDVVDRIVRDHETTPPQPLHLLAAPAEVVALYQRIGSATLFDTWRLLPVAEHRRIYRGYDEQSLLTIIDLADGRSICAALDEETQSAHWILCRVEVMTAARSDEFDARFRLINHPADVPVYGTSLAQLLDAALDSDGDISHLETGRLNQLDRPTR
;
A
#
# COMPACT_ATOMS: atom_id res chain seq x y z
N MET A 1 -27.23 -3.95 -7.98
CA MET A 1 -26.39 -3.71 -9.18
C MET A 1 -27.17 -2.85 -10.15
N VAL A 2 -26.57 -1.75 -10.59
CA VAL A 2 -27.13 -0.79 -11.56
C VAL A 2 -26.03 -0.42 -12.55
N THR A 3 -26.34 -0.39 -13.84
CA THR A 3 -25.41 0.03 -14.91
C THR A 3 -25.99 1.24 -15.63
N PHE A 4 -25.16 2.25 -15.88
CA PHE A 4 -25.56 3.48 -16.56
C PHE A 4 -24.46 3.98 -17.48
N ARG A 5 -24.83 4.69 -18.55
CA ARG A 5 -23.87 5.40 -19.42
C ARG A 5 -23.32 6.62 -18.71
N VAL A 6 -22.07 6.97 -19.02
CA VAL A 6 -21.43 8.18 -18.50
C VAL A 6 -21.03 9.08 -19.66
N ASP A 7 -19.98 8.77 -20.40
CA ASP A 7 -19.55 9.52 -21.59
C ASP A 7 -20.07 8.85 -22.89
N GLU A 8 -20.35 9.64 -23.92
CA GLU A 8 -20.86 9.12 -25.21
C GLU A 8 -19.70 8.68 -26.12
N VAL A 9 -18.89 7.74 -25.62
CA VAL A 9 -17.71 7.19 -26.33
C VAL A 9 -17.94 5.73 -26.75
N SER A 10 -17.32 5.32 -27.85
CA SER A 10 -17.39 3.95 -28.36
C SER A 10 -16.58 2.99 -27.47
N PRO A 11 -17.19 1.93 -26.88
CA PRO A 11 -16.45 1.01 -26.01
C PRO A 11 -15.35 0.25 -26.74
N ALA A 12 -14.15 0.17 -26.16
CA ALA A 12 -13.07 -0.63 -26.72
C ALA A 12 -13.39 -2.13 -26.75
N THR A 13 -13.24 -2.74 -27.92
CA THR A 13 -13.63 -4.14 -28.22
C THR A 13 -12.51 -5.16 -28.02
N VAL A 14 -11.25 -4.72 -27.93
CA VAL A 14 -10.08 -5.58 -27.76
C VAL A 14 -9.76 -5.73 -26.28
N GLY A 15 -9.68 -6.98 -25.79
CA GLY A 15 -9.29 -7.30 -24.42
C GLY A 15 -7.84 -6.90 -24.09
N LEU A 16 -7.54 -6.70 -22.81
CA LEU A 16 -6.21 -6.36 -22.33
C LEU A 16 -5.37 -7.62 -22.01
N PRO A 17 -4.03 -7.53 -22.03
CA PRO A 17 -3.17 -8.61 -21.57
C PRO A 17 -3.34 -8.85 -20.07
N THR A 18 -3.74 -10.07 -19.72
CA THR A 18 -3.93 -10.54 -18.34
C THR A 18 -2.93 -11.63 -17.96
N ARG A 19 -2.79 -11.88 -16.65
CA ARG A 19 -2.15 -13.08 -16.07
C ARG A 19 -2.92 -13.57 -14.84
N PRO A 20 -2.74 -14.83 -14.40
CA PRO A 20 -3.31 -15.33 -13.16
C PRO A 20 -2.89 -14.49 -11.95
N LEU A 21 -3.85 -14.14 -11.09
CA LEU A 21 -3.63 -13.32 -9.89
C LEU A 21 -2.58 -13.91 -8.94
N GLY A 22 -2.47 -15.24 -8.85
CA GLY A 22 -1.47 -15.92 -8.02
C GLY A 22 -0.02 -15.70 -8.47
N GLU A 23 0.24 -15.46 -9.75
CA GLU A 23 1.59 -15.19 -10.27
C GLU A 23 2.17 -13.85 -9.79
N LEU A 24 1.33 -12.95 -9.27
CA LEU A 24 1.77 -11.68 -8.68
C LEU A 24 2.36 -11.85 -7.27
N PHE A 25 2.16 -13.00 -6.62
CA PHE A 25 2.46 -13.23 -5.21
C PHE A 25 3.15 -14.58 -4.97
N GLY A 26 4.17 -14.90 -5.78
CA GLY A 26 4.84 -16.21 -5.78
C GLY A 26 5.44 -16.67 -4.45
N ASP A 27 5.80 -15.74 -3.55
CA ASP A 27 6.36 -16.03 -2.22
C ASP A 27 5.28 -16.20 -1.12
N ALA A 28 3.99 -16.28 -1.50
CA ALA A 28 2.89 -16.42 -0.56
C ALA A 28 2.75 -17.86 -0.01
N LEU A 29 2.73 -17.99 1.31
CA LEU A 29 2.41 -19.24 2.03
C LEU A 29 0.95 -19.65 1.82
N VAL A 30 0.06 -18.66 1.77
CA VAL A 30 -1.39 -18.82 1.57
C VAL A 30 -1.89 -17.61 0.79
N PHE A 31 -2.71 -17.85 -0.24
CA PHE A 31 -3.42 -16.80 -0.98
C PHE A 31 -4.94 -16.86 -0.71
N GLY A 32 -5.52 -15.73 -0.34
CA GLY A 32 -6.93 -15.54 -0.05
C GLY A 32 -7.65 -14.82 -1.19
N GLY A 33 -8.19 -15.59 -2.11
CA GLY A 33 -8.91 -15.14 -3.30
C GLY A 33 -8.98 -16.27 -4.32
N ASP A 34 -9.25 -15.94 -5.58
CA ASP A 34 -9.06 -16.87 -6.70
C ASP A 34 -7.68 -16.60 -7.34
N PRO A 35 -6.68 -17.48 -7.18
CA PRO A 35 -5.36 -17.29 -7.77
C PRO A 35 -5.33 -17.52 -9.29
N ALA A 36 -6.35 -18.19 -9.86
CA ALA A 36 -6.47 -18.39 -11.30
C ALA A 36 -7.15 -17.21 -12.03
N LEU A 37 -7.76 -16.29 -11.27
CA LEU A 37 -8.45 -15.12 -11.81
C LEU A 37 -7.54 -14.29 -12.73
N PRO A 38 -7.91 -14.08 -14.01
CA PRO A 38 -7.14 -13.22 -14.90
C PRO A 38 -7.23 -11.75 -14.47
N VAL A 39 -6.07 -11.16 -14.16
CA VAL A 39 -5.92 -9.74 -13.83
C VAL A 39 -4.95 -9.06 -14.78
N LEU A 40 -5.15 -7.75 -15.01
CA LEU A 40 -4.24 -6.91 -15.78
C LEU A 40 -2.82 -6.99 -15.20
N VAL A 41 -1.80 -6.92 -16.07
CA VAL A 41 -0.40 -6.82 -15.63
C VAL A 41 -0.21 -5.48 -14.88
N PRO A 42 0.16 -5.49 -13.58
CA PRO A 42 0.29 -4.24 -12.82
C PRO A 42 1.50 -3.40 -13.27
N ASP A 43 1.32 -2.09 -13.30
CA ASP A 43 2.35 -1.08 -13.61
C ASP A 43 2.77 -0.25 -12.38
N GLY A 44 2.24 -0.58 -11.19
CA GLY A 44 2.50 0.12 -9.93
C GLY A 44 1.46 1.17 -9.56
N VAL A 45 0.43 1.42 -10.39
CA VAL A 45 -0.71 2.27 -10.02
C VAL A 45 -1.66 1.53 -9.06
N HIS A 46 -2.23 2.25 -8.08
CA HIS A 46 -3.20 1.66 -7.14
C HIS A 46 -4.43 1.11 -7.89
N PRO A 47 -4.88 -0.15 -7.69
CA PRO A 47 -5.80 -0.81 -8.64
C PRO A 47 -7.15 -0.12 -8.88
N LEU A 48 -7.71 0.60 -7.89
CA LEU A 48 -8.93 1.39 -8.15
C LEU A 48 -8.65 2.57 -9.09
N LEU A 49 -7.50 3.24 -8.94
CA LEU A 49 -7.12 4.34 -9.82
C LEU A 49 -6.69 3.83 -11.20
N ASP A 50 -6.06 2.66 -11.27
CA ASP A 50 -5.71 1.99 -12.53
C ASP A 50 -6.97 1.66 -13.35
N ALA A 51 -7.93 0.95 -12.75
CA ALA A 51 -9.19 0.60 -13.40
C ALA A 51 -9.95 1.84 -13.90
N VAL A 52 -10.03 2.90 -13.08
CA VAL A 52 -10.66 4.18 -13.47
C VAL A 52 -9.88 4.88 -14.59
N GLY A 53 -8.55 4.91 -14.50
CA GLY A 53 -7.67 5.58 -15.45
C GLY A 53 -7.69 4.91 -16.83
N ARG A 54 -7.57 3.58 -16.89
CA ARG A 54 -7.72 2.80 -18.13
C ARG A 54 -9.13 2.86 -18.68
N ALA A 55 -10.16 2.78 -17.83
CA ALA A 55 -11.55 2.92 -18.28
C ALA A 55 -11.80 4.26 -18.98
N PHE A 56 -11.20 5.33 -18.47
CA PHE A 56 -11.29 6.68 -19.04
C PHE A 56 -10.41 6.86 -20.29
N ALA A 57 -9.15 6.41 -20.27
CA ALA A 57 -8.20 6.59 -21.37
C ALA A 57 -8.45 5.66 -22.57
N GLU A 58 -8.93 4.43 -22.32
CA GLU A 58 -9.16 3.39 -23.33
C GLU A 58 -10.66 3.17 -23.62
N HIS A 59 -11.55 4.04 -23.15
CA HIS A 59 -13.01 3.92 -23.33
C HIS A 59 -13.57 2.54 -22.93
N ARG A 60 -13.25 2.05 -21.73
CA ARG A 60 -13.74 0.74 -21.24
C ARG A 60 -14.84 0.91 -20.19
N PRO A 61 -15.83 0.00 -20.11
CA PRO A 61 -16.77 -0.01 -18.99
C PRO A 61 -16.02 -0.12 -17.66
N LEU A 62 -16.54 0.49 -16.61
CA LEU A 62 -15.97 0.44 -15.26
C LEU A 62 -16.94 -0.26 -14.30
N VAL A 63 -16.44 -1.18 -13.46
CA VAL A 63 -17.24 -1.90 -12.48
C VAL A 63 -16.70 -1.60 -11.07
N LEU A 64 -17.56 -1.02 -10.22
CA LEU A 64 -17.22 -0.60 -8.87
C LEU A 64 -18.05 -1.37 -7.85
N SER A 65 -17.39 -1.90 -6.81
CA SER A 65 -18.03 -2.60 -5.69
C SER A 65 -17.96 -1.79 -4.39
N PRO A 66 -18.91 -2.02 -3.45
CA PRO A 66 -18.85 -1.43 -2.11
C PRO A 66 -17.49 -1.71 -1.45
N ASP A 67 -16.98 -2.93 -1.58
CA ASP A 67 -15.74 -3.37 -0.93
C ASP A 67 -14.49 -2.73 -1.54
N ALA A 68 -14.42 -2.55 -2.86
CA ALA A 68 -13.28 -1.89 -3.50
C ALA A 68 -13.18 -0.40 -3.10
N VAL A 69 -14.32 0.30 -3.08
CA VAL A 69 -14.38 1.71 -2.66
C VAL A 69 -14.13 1.83 -1.15
N TRP A 70 -14.73 0.94 -0.34
CA TRP A 70 -14.55 0.97 1.11
C TRP A 70 -13.13 0.60 1.55
N LEU A 71 -12.49 -0.40 0.94
CA LEU A 71 -11.11 -0.77 1.27
C LEU A 71 -10.13 0.36 0.92
N THR A 72 -10.32 1.03 -0.23
CA THR A 72 -9.54 2.22 -0.59
C THR A 72 -9.64 3.30 0.50
N ILE A 73 -10.85 3.56 1.01
CA ILE A 73 -11.07 4.50 2.12
C ILE A 73 -10.47 3.97 3.44
N ALA A 74 -10.64 2.69 3.76
CA ALA A 74 -10.12 2.10 5.00
C ALA A 74 -8.58 2.10 5.04
N GLN A 75 -7.91 1.86 3.90
CA GLN A 75 -6.46 1.98 3.76
C GLN A 75 -5.99 3.42 4.01
N GLY A 76 -6.71 4.43 3.50
CA GLY A 76 -6.45 5.84 3.79
C GLY A 76 -6.64 6.21 5.28
N VAL A 77 -7.60 5.60 5.98
CA VAL A 77 -7.76 5.77 7.44
C VAL A 77 -6.60 5.09 8.19
N ALA A 78 -6.24 3.86 7.83
CA ALA A 78 -5.12 3.14 8.46
C ALA A 78 -3.78 3.87 8.28
N GLN A 79 -3.56 4.47 7.09
CA GLN A 79 -2.42 5.35 6.86
C GLN A 79 -2.47 6.61 7.74
N HIS A 80 -3.63 7.27 7.86
CA HIS A 80 -3.76 8.46 8.71
C HIS A 80 -3.43 8.16 10.17
N ILE A 81 -3.94 7.05 10.72
CA ILE A 81 -3.69 6.62 12.09
C ILE A 81 -2.19 6.34 12.31
N ARG A 82 -1.50 5.72 11.34
CA ARG A 82 -0.05 5.49 11.40
C ARG A 82 0.78 6.79 11.33
N LEU A 83 0.39 7.74 10.48
CA LEU A 83 1.10 9.01 10.31
C LEU A 83 0.95 9.95 11.52
N HIS A 84 -0.22 9.94 12.16
CA HIS A 84 -0.58 10.88 13.23
C HIS A 84 -0.87 10.15 14.55
N ALA A 85 -0.15 9.06 14.85
CA ALA A 85 -0.34 8.28 16.08
C ALA A 85 -0.30 9.16 17.35
N GLU A 86 0.73 10.00 17.46
CA GLU A 86 0.86 11.03 18.51
C GLU A 86 0.01 12.29 18.24
N GLU A 87 -0.15 12.64 16.96
CA GLU A 87 -0.59 13.97 16.53
C GLU A 87 -2.12 14.09 16.34
N LEU A 88 -2.87 12.99 16.46
CA LEU A 88 -4.34 12.94 16.31
C LEU A 88 -5.14 13.75 17.36
N ARG A 89 -4.45 14.48 18.25
CA ARG A 89 -4.99 15.28 19.36
C ARG A 89 -5.65 16.62 18.96
N PRO A 90 -5.10 17.51 18.08
CA PRO A 90 -5.54 18.93 18.03
C PRO A 90 -6.04 19.64 16.71
N ARG A 91 -5.73 19.21 15.45
CA ARG A 91 -6.29 19.74 14.13
C ARG A 91 -5.84 21.14 13.56
N LEU A 92 -5.99 21.38 12.21
CA LEU A 92 -6.60 22.56 11.46
C LEU A 92 -5.92 23.21 10.15
N VAL A 93 -6.47 22.96 8.92
CA VAL A 93 -6.79 23.81 7.67
C VAL A 93 -5.90 24.97 7.07
N SER A 94 -5.94 25.49 5.79
CA SER A 94 -6.60 25.16 4.45
C SER A 94 -6.15 25.99 3.16
N HIS A 95 -6.71 25.70 1.94
CA HIS A 95 -6.92 26.50 0.65
C HIS A 95 -5.77 26.73 -0.43
N ARG A 96 -5.89 27.16 -1.75
CA ARG A 96 -6.88 27.19 -2.92
C ARG A 96 -6.27 27.76 -4.29
N GLY A 97 -6.93 27.66 -5.49
CA GLY A 97 -6.51 28.27 -6.83
C GLY A 97 -7.31 27.87 -8.15
N ARG A 98 -7.16 28.52 -9.36
CA ARG A 98 -7.99 28.42 -10.65
C ARG A 98 -7.27 29.09 -11.94
N ARG A 99 -7.53 29.06 -13.31
CA ARG A 99 -8.44 28.59 -14.45
C ARG A 99 -7.72 28.62 -15.89
N ARG A 100 -8.07 28.32 -17.22
CA ARG A 100 -9.18 27.92 -18.23
C ARG A 100 -8.56 27.50 -19.64
N LEU A 101 -9.12 26.82 -20.70
CA LEU A 101 -10.11 25.72 -21.06
C LEU A 101 -10.40 25.66 -22.63
N THR A 102 -10.64 24.49 -23.31
CA THR A 102 -10.68 24.26 -24.83
C THR A 102 -11.82 23.31 -25.37
N VAL A 103 -11.84 22.95 -26.69
CA VAL A 103 -12.82 22.09 -27.49
C VAL A 103 -12.28 20.65 -27.76
N THR A 104 -13.10 19.70 -28.28
CA THR A 104 -12.89 18.22 -28.25
C THR A 104 -13.44 17.41 -29.45
N VAL A 105 -12.86 16.23 -29.75
CA VAL A 105 -13.28 15.19 -30.75
C VAL A 105 -13.12 13.77 -30.17
N ASP A 106 -14.12 12.89 -30.33
CA ASP A 106 -14.17 11.59 -29.65
C ASP A 106 -13.27 10.49 -30.25
N GLY A 107 -12.36 9.92 -29.44
CA GLY A 107 -11.52 8.77 -29.82
C GLY A 107 -10.12 8.79 -29.20
N PRO A 108 -9.40 7.65 -29.18
CA PRO A 108 -7.93 7.63 -29.01
C PRO A 108 -7.24 8.26 -30.24
N MET A 109 -5.93 8.54 -30.13
CA MET A 109 -5.13 9.12 -31.22
C MET A 109 -5.19 8.26 -32.50
N PRO A 110 -5.53 8.83 -33.67
CA PRO A 110 -5.50 8.12 -34.96
C PRO A 110 -4.14 7.50 -35.30
N GLN A 111 -4.09 6.17 -35.46
CA GLN A 111 -2.85 5.42 -35.75
C GLN A 111 -2.75 4.88 -37.18
N ASP A 112 -3.85 4.89 -37.95
CA ASP A 112 -3.91 4.38 -39.32
C ASP A 112 -4.44 5.44 -40.31
N ALA A 113 -4.26 5.17 -41.60
CA ALA A 113 -4.62 6.11 -42.66
C ALA A 113 -6.14 6.43 -42.67
N ALA A 114 -7.01 5.44 -42.46
CA ALA A 114 -8.45 5.63 -42.49
C ALA A 114 -8.92 6.58 -41.37
N SER A 115 -8.41 6.37 -40.15
CA SER A 115 -8.67 7.24 -39.00
C SER A 115 -8.22 8.69 -39.25
N TRP A 116 -7.14 8.90 -40.02
CA TRP A 116 -6.71 10.24 -40.43
C TRP A 116 -7.58 10.85 -41.55
N GLN A 117 -8.15 10.04 -42.44
CA GLN A 117 -9.09 10.53 -43.47
C GLN A 117 -10.35 11.16 -42.84
N ASP A 118 -10.94 10.51 -41.83
CA ASP A 118 -12.12 11.02 -41.12
C ASP A 118 -11.85 12.30 -40.31
N VAL A 119 -10.63 12.45 -39.76
CA VAL A 119 -10.20 13.68 -39.08
C VAL A 119 -10.04 14.85 -40.06
N VAL A 120 -9.39 14.63 -41.22
CA VAL A 120 -9.28 15.65 -42.28
C VAL A 120 -10.67 16.06 -42.77
N GLU A 121 -11.56 15.09 -42.99
CA GLU A 121 -12.95 15.33 -43.39
C GLU A 121 -13.73 16.17 -42.37
N SER A 122 -13.49 15.95 -41.08
CA SER A 122 -14.14 16.70 -39.99
C SER A 122 -13.68 18.15 -39.93
N PHE A 123 -12.37 18.40 -40.07
CA PHE A 123 -11.84 19.77 -40.20
C PHE A 123 -12.34 20.46 -41.48
N HIS A 124 -12.40 19.75 -42.61
CA HIS A 124 -12.89 20.28 -43.88
C HIS A 124 -14.35 20.75 -43.80
N LYS A 125 -15.23 19.98 -43.15
CA LYS A 125 -16.64 20.34 -42.93
C LYS A 125 -16.81 21.59 -42.05
N LEU A 126 -16.01 21.72 -40.99
CA LEU A 126 -16.01 22.89 -40.11
C LEU A 126 -15.50 24.14 -40.83
N LEU A 127 -14.46 24.01 -41.65
CA LEU A 127 -13.94 25.12 -42.46
C LEU A 127 -14.97 25.56 -43.53
N GLY A 128 -15.64 24.60 -44.18
CA GLY A 128 -16.69 24.86 -45.17
C GLY A 128 -17.95 25.56 -44.63
N THR A 129 -18.11 25.68 -43.31
CA THR A 129 -19.16 26.53 -42.70
C THR A 129 -18.71 27.97 -42.39
N GLU A 130 -17.40 28.24 -42.41
CA GLU A 130 -16.81 29.54 -42.03
C GLU A 130 -16.21 30.32 -43.21
N VAL A 131 -15.94 29.67 -44.36
CA VAL A 131 -15.44 30.33 -45.59
C VAL A 131 -16.22 29.93 -46.85
N SER A 132 -16.50 30.94 -47.68
CA SER A 132 -17.01 30.73 -49.04
C SER A 132 -15.91 30.24 -49.99
N ASP A 133 -16.32 29.57 -51.07
CA ASP A 133 -15.48 29.10 -52.18
C ASP A 133 -14.46 27.98 -51.86
N ALA A 134 -14.61 27.27 -50.73
CA ALA A 134 -13.80 26.09 -50.40
C ALA A 134 -13.78 25.01 -51.50
N GLY A 135 -14.87 24.87 -52.27
CA GLY A 135 -15.01 23.92 -53.38
C GLY A 135 -14.04 24.12 -54.56
N VAL A 136 -13.34 25.26 -54.64
CA VAL A 136 -12.33 25.55 -55.69
C VAL A 136 -11.13 24.57 -55.64
N PHE A 137 -10.95 23.88 -54.51
CA PHE A 137 -9.82 22.99 -54.23
C PHE A 137 -10.21 21.50 -54.12
N GLU A 138 -11.47 21.14 -54.31
CA GLU A 138 -11.88 19.73 -54.22
C GLU A 138 -11.38 18.89 -55.40
N CYS A 139 -10.95 17.65 -55.13
CA CYS A 139 -10.54 16.68 -56.14
C CYS A 139 -11.69 15.73 -56.47
N ASP A 140 -12.66 16.21 -57.24
CA ASP A 140 -13.88 15.49 -57.64
C ASP A 140 -13.82 14.84 -59.04
N PHE A 141 -12.68 14.98 -59.73
CA PHE A 141 -12.48 14.56 -61.12
C PHE A 141 -12.81 13.08 -61.38
N SER A 142 -13.12 12.76 -62.64
CA SER A 142 -13.48 11.40 -63.09
C SER A 142 -12.40 10.32 -62.89
N THR A 143 -11.17 10.72 -62.56
CA THR A 143 -10.06 9.81 -62.21
C THR A 143 -9.72 9.79 -60.71
N SER A 144 -10.35 10.64 -59.89
CA SER A 144 -9.99 10.80 -58.48
C SER A 144 -10.42 9.61 -57.62
N THR A 145 -9.47 9.11 -56.84
CA THR A 145 -9.66 8.12 -55.77
C THR A 145 -9.95 8.82 -54.44
N ASP A 146 -10.27 8.05 -53.40
CA ASP A 146 -10.51 8.61 -52.07
C ASP A 146 -9.23 9.10 -51.38
N VAL A 147 -8.06 8.67 -51.85
CA VAL A 147 -6.76 9.26 -51.48
C VAL A 147 -6.64 10.66 -52.08
N ASP A 148 -6.99 10.83 -53.36
CA ASP A 148 -6.94 12.14 -54.03
C ASP A 148 -7.93 13.14 -53.42
N ARG A 149 -9.14 12.68 -53.05
CA ARG A 149 -10.15 13.48 -52.34
C ARG A 149 -9.62 14.02 -51.02
N VAL A 150 -9.01 13.16 -50.21
CA VAL A 150 -8.45 13.57 -48.91
C VAL A 150 -7.20 14.45 -49.09
N ALA A 151 -6.34 14.17 -50.07
CA ALA A 151 -5.21 15.03 -50.40
C ALA A 151 -5.66 16.45 -50.79
N GLY A 152 -6.69 16.59 -51.62
CA GLY A 152 -7.31 17.89 -51.93
C GLY A 152 -7.81 18.61 -50.67
N ARG A 153 -8.50 17.89 -49.78
CA ARG A 153 -8.99 18.45 -48.50
C ARG A 153 -7.87 18.91 -47.56
N VAL A 154 -6.73 18.22 -47.53
CA VAL A 154 -5.53 18.70 -46.82
C VAL A 154 -5.00 20.01 -47.42
N VAL A 155 -5.02 20.17 -48.75
CA VAL A 155 -4.61 21.42 -49.41
C VAL A 155 -5.56 22.58 -49.06
N VAL A 156 -6.86 22.34 -48.86
CA VAL A 156 -7.78 23.36 -48.31
C VAL A 156 -7.34 23.80 -46.91
N LEU A 157 -7.06 22.83 -46.03
CA LEU A 157 -6.66 23.12 -44.65
C LEU A 157 -5.33 23.89 -44.57
N ASP A 158 -4.38 23.60 -45.47
CA ASP A 158 -3.12 24.35 -45.60
C ASP A 158 -3.38 25.80 -46.07
N ALA A 159 -4.16 25.99 -47.14
CA ALA A 159 -4.44 27.31 -47.71
C ALA A 159 -5.14 28.28 -46.73
N TYR A 160 -5.96 27.76 -45.81
CA TYR A 160 -6.64 28.55 -44.78
C TYR A 160 -5.93 28.55 -43.41
N SER A 161 -4.85 27.79 -43.23
CA SER A 161 -4.07 27.74 -41.99
C SER A 161 -3.53 29.09 -41.45
N PRO A 162 -3.29 30.15 -42.26
CA PRO A 162 -2.92 31.47 -41.73
C PRO A 162 -4.04 32.18 -40.95
N TYR A 163 -5.29 31.73 -41.10
CA TYR A 163 -6.48 32.36 -40.52
C TYR A 163 -7.11 31.54 -39.38
N PHE A 164 -6.87 30.22 -39.35
CA PHE A 164 -7.45 29.30 -38.37
C PHE A 164 -6.38 28.40 -37.73
N SER A 165 -6.30 28.37 -36.40
CA SER A 165 -5.43 27.43 -35.68
C SER A 165 -6.11 26.06 -35.54
N LEU A 166 -5.65 25.09 -36.32
CA LEU A 166 -6.15 23.71 -36.28
C LEU A 166 -5.59 22.96 -35.05
N TRP A 167 -6.47 22.50 -34.15
CA TRP A 167 -6.11 21.72 -32.96
C TRP A 167 -6.92 20.43 -32.90
N LEU A 168 -6.24 19.28 -32.90
CA LEU A 168 -6.86 17.98 -32.63
C LEU A 168 -6.83 17.71 -31.12
N VAL A 169 -7.99 17.41 -30.52
CA VAL A 169 -8.12 17.11 -29.09
C VAL A 169 -8.92 15.82 -28.92
N CYS A 170 -8.23 14.74 -28.58
CA CYS A 170 -8.80 13.43 -28.31
C CYS A 170 -9.65 13.46 -27.02
N VAL A 171 -10.91 13.01 -27.05
CA VAL A 171 -11.71 12.81 -25.83
C VAL A 171 -11.37 11.47 -25.20
N CYS A 172 -11.00 11.52 -23.93
CA CYS A 172 -11.03 10.40 -23.01
C CYS A 172 -12.33 10.45 -22.21
N GLY A 173 -12.92 9.29 -21.89
CA GLY A 173 -14.23 9.16 -21.26
C GLY A 173 -14.54 7.71 -20.89
N ILE A 174 -15.46 7.49 -19.95
CA ILE A 174 -15.92 6.15 -19.56
C ILE A 174 -17.30 5.89 -20.21
N PRO A 175 -17.46 4.90 -21.10
CA PRO A 175 -18.75 4.66 -21.78
C PRO A 175 -19.88 4.30 -20.81
N SER A 176 -19.58 3.49 -19.80
CA SER A 176 -20.55 3.11 -18.78
C SER A 176 -19.91 2.72 -17.44
N VAL A 177 -20.64 2.93 -16.36
CA VAL A 177 -20.26 2.51 -15.01
C VAL A 177 -21.32 1.54 -14.48
N THR A 178 -20.85 0.46 -13.87
CA THR A 178 -21.68 -0.51 -13.14
C THR A 178 -21.37 -0.42 -11.64
N VAL A 179 -22.37 -0.04 -10.86
CA VAL A 179 -22.31 0.00 -9.40
C VAL A 179 -22.94 -1.28 -8.87
N THR A 180 -22.13 -2.13 -8.21
CA THR A 180 -22.58 -3.41 -7.63
C THR A 180 -23.04 -3.24 -6.17
N GLY A 181 -23.39 -4.35 -5.49
CA GLY A 181 -24.01 -4.31 -4.17
C GLY A 181 -25.46 -3.80 -4.16
N THR A 182 -25.96 -3.48 -2.95
CA THR A 182 -27.29 -2.90 -2.70
C THR A 182 -27.20 -1.45 -2.20
N VAL A 183 -28.29 -0.70 -2.28
CA VAL A 183 -28.40 0.67 -1.71
C VAL A 183 -28.00 0.69 -0.23
N ALA A 184 -28.39 -0.34 0.53
CA ALA A 184 -28.08 -0.45 1.96
C ALA A 184 -26.57 -0.60 2.23
N ASP A 185 -25.79 -1.16 1.30
CA ASP A 185 -24.34 -1.31 1.46
C ASP A 185 -23.63 0.03 1.26
N TRP A 186 -24.06 0.80 0.25
CA TRP A 186 -23.58 2.16 0.04
C TRP A 186 -24.00 3.09 1.19
N GLN A 187 -25.19 2.90 1.78
CA GLN A 187 -25.62 3.61 3.00
C GLN A 187 -24.75 3.26 4.22
N LYS A 188 -24.33 1.98 4.39
CA LYS A 188 -23.35 1.60 5.44
C LYS A 188 -22.01 2.31 5.22
N ILE A 189 -21.52 2.38 3.98
CA ILE A 189 -20.29 3.12 3.64
C ILE A 189 -20.47 4.62 3.95
N ARG A 190 -21.64 5.21 3.63
CA ARG A 190 -21.92 6.61 3.90
C ARG A 190 -21.87 6.93 5.40
N ALA A 191 -22.50 6.11 6.23
CA ALA A 191 -22.46 6.25 7.69
C ALA A 191 -21.05 6.02 8.28
N ARG A 192 -20.28 5.06 7.73
CA ARG A 192 -18.86 4.88 8.10
C ARG A 192 -18.02 6.11 7.75
N VAL A 193 -18.29 6.78 6.62
CA VAL A 193 -17.60 8.01 6.22
C VAL A 193 -17.91 9.19 7.15
N ASP A 194 -19.11 9.29 7.74
CA ASP A 194 -19.32 10.26 8.84
C ASP A 194 -18.48 9.88 10.08
N ALA A 195 -18.39 8.59 10.41
CA ALA A 195 -17.64 8.11 11.56
C ALA A 195 -16.12 8.35 11.46
N ILE A 196 -15.50 8.30 10.27
CA ILE A 196 -14.04 8.56 10.14
C ILE A 196 -13.66 9.98 10.54
N ALA A 197 -14.62 10.92 10.55
CA ALA A 197 -14.41 12.28 11.05
C ALA A 197 -14.03 12.34 12.54
N GLY A 198 -14.21 11.26 13.31
CA GLY A 198 -13.67 11.12 14.67
C GLY A 198 -12.13 11.12 14.68
N PHE A 199 -11.50 10.38 13.77
CA PHE A 199 -10.04 10.24 13.66
C PHE A 199 -9.40 11.43 12.92
N GLY A 200 -9.66 12.68 13.33
CA GLY A 200 -9.01 13.87 12.72
C GLY A 200 -9.41 14.21 11.26
N LEU A 201 -9.93 13.26 10.49
CA LEU A 201 -10.13 13.31 9.04
C LEU A 201 -11.30 14.18 8.56
N GLN A 202 -11.73 15.19 9.33
CA GLN A 202 -12.91 16.01 8.97
C GLN A 202 -12.76 16.71 7.61
N LYS A 203 -11.53 17.09 7.23
CA LYS A 203 -11.22 17.63 5.90
C LYS A 203 -11.53 16.62 4.78
N TRP A 204 -11.11 15.37 4.95
CA TRP A 204 -11.31 14.31 3.96
C TRP A 204 -12.76 13.80 3.93
N CYS A 205 -13.38 13.61 5.10
CA CYS A 205 -14.81 13.31 5.25
C CYS A 205 -15.69 14.28 4.43
N ARG A 206 -15.45 15.60 4.50
CA ARG A 206 -16.19 16.60 3.70
C ARG A 206 -16.03 16.42 2.18
N SER A 207 -14.95 15.77 1.72
CA SER A 207 -14.74 15.45 0.31
C SER A 207 -15.25 14.06 -0.08
N LEU A 208 -15.33 13.11 0.86
CA LEU A 208 -15.86 11.76 0.62
C LEU A 208 -17.39 11.70 0.68
N ALA A 209 -18.01 12.41 1.63
CA ALA A 209 -19.47 12.41 1.81
C ALA A 209 -20.24 12.62 0.48
N PRO A 210 -20.03 13.70 -0.29
CA PRO A 210 -20.75 13.92 -1.56
C PRO A 210 -20.38 12.90 -2.66
N ILE A 211 -19.25 12.20 -2.56
CA ILE A 211 -18.92 11.08 -3.47
C ILE A 211 -19.79 9.88 -3.12
N VAL A 212 -19.84 9.48 -1.85
CA VAL A 212 -20.60 8.31 -1.40
C VAL A 212 -22.11 8.55 -1.50
N ASP A 213 -22.59 9.78 -1.29
CA ASP A 213 -23.99 10.16 -1.55
C ASP A 213 -24.37 9.87 -3.02
N GLN A 214 -23.48 10.09 -3.98
CA GLN A 214 -23.71 9.78 -5.40
C GLN A 214 -23.63 8.28 -5.70
N PHE A 215 -22.83 7.50 -4.96
CA PHE A 215 -22.90 6.03 -5.02
C PHE A 215 -24.24 5.49 -4.49
N VAL A 216 -24.75 6.04 -3.37
CA VAL A 216 -26.08 5.68 -2.81
C VAL A 216 -27.19 5.97 -3.83
N ARG A 217 -27.18 7.17 -4.43
CA ARG A 217 -28.13 7.56 -5.48
C ARG A 217 -28.02 6.68 -6.72
N ALA A 218 -26.82 6.44 -7.24
CA ALA A 218 -26.60 5.58 -8.40
C ALA A 218 -27.06 4.13 -8.16
N ALA A 219 -26.82 3.58 -6.96
CA ALA A 219 -27.30 2.25 -6.58
C ALA A 219 -28.85 2.18 -6.45
N ALA A 220 -29.52 3.32 -6.24
CA ALA A 220 -30.98 3.45 -6.25
C ALA A 220 -31.56 3.77 -7.64
N GLY A 221 -30.71 4.01 -8.65
CA GLY A 221 -31.10 4.40 -10.02
C GLY A 221 -31.14 5.91 -10.29
N GLU A 222 -30.90 6.75 -9.28
CA GLU A 222 -30.93 8.22 -9.40
C GLU A 222 -29.59 8.80 -9.88
N VAL A 223 -29.14 8.39 -11.07
CA VAL A 223 -27.79 8.67 -11.58
C VAL A 223 -27.60 10.14 -11.96
N ASP A 224 -26.64 10.80 -11.30
CA ASP A 224 -26.14 12.12 -11.66
C ASP A 224 -24.99 12.03 -12.68
N VAL A 225 -25.33 11.88 -13.96
CA VAL A 225 -24.33 11.69 -15.03
C VAL A 225 -23.29 12.82 -15.04
N ALA A 226 -23.68 14.06 -14.74
CA ALA A 226 -22.77 15.20 -14.70
C ALA A 226 -21.72 15.11 -13.58
N PHE A 227 -22.04 14.45 -12.46
CA PHE A 227 -21.05 14.08 -11.44
C PHE A 227 -20.15 12.92 -11.92
N TRP A 228 -20.72 11.87 -12.53
CA TRP A 228 -19.95 10.70 -12.97
C TRP A 228 -18.94 11.02 -14.07
N ARG A 229 -19.24 11.93 -14.99
CA ARG A 229 -18.27 12.46 -15.99
C ARG A 229 -17.04 13.16 -15.37
N ARG A 230 -17.06 13.47 -14.08
CA ARG A 230 -15.94 14.08 -13.33
C ARG A 230 -15.08 13.07 -12.59
N ILE A 231 -15.19 11.77 -12.87
CA ILE A 231 -14.49 10.72 -12.13
C ILE A 231 -12.96 10.79 -12.24
N TYR A 232 -12.39 10.98 -13.44
CA TYR A 232 -10.94 10.95 -13.67
C TYR A 232 -10.33 12.29 -14.10
N ASN A 233 -10.58 12.79 -15.32
CA ASN A 233 -10.10 14.09 -15.81
C ASN A 233 -11.17 14.76 -16.69
N PRO A 234 -12.18 15.44 -16.12
CA PRO A 234 -13.21 16.08 -16.93
C PRO A 234 -12.64 17.19 -17.83
N VAL A 235 -13.30 17.46 -18.95
CA VAL A 235 -12.84 18.41 -20.00
C VAL A 235 -12.49 19.80 -19.44
N ASP A 236 -13.25 20.30 -18.46
CA ASP A 236 -12.96 21.60 -17.83
C ASP A 236 -11.86 21.54 -16.75
N ALA A 237 -11.35 20.38 -16.40
CA ALA A 237 -10.31 20.20 -15.38
C ALA A 237 -9.07 19.43 -15.91
N TYR A 238 -8.95 19.27 -17.23
CA TYR A 238 -8.04 18.30 -17.84
C TYR A 238 -6.56 18.56 -17.49
N GLY A 239 -5.99 17.69 -16.64
CA GLY A 239 -4.66 17.86 -16.07
C GLY A 239 -3.51 17.24 -16.86
N GLY A 240 -3.76 16.64 -18.03
CA GLY A 240 -2.78 15.83 -18.74
C GLY A 240 -2.40 14.60 -17.90
N GLU A 241 -1.12 14.51 -17.51
CA GLU A 241 -0.61 13.47 -16.58
C GLU A 241 -1.19 13.59 -15.15
N VAL A 242 -1.76 14.74 -14.80
CA VAL A 242 -2.34 14.99 -13.47
C VAL A 242 -3.81 14.61 -13.47
N VAL A 243 -4.23 13.80 -12.49
CA VAL A 243 -5.61 13.42 -12.22
C VAL A 243 -6.27 14.48 -11.33
N THR A 244 -7.41 15.01 -11.77
CA THR A 244 -8.11 16.15 -11.14
C THR A 244 -9.55 15.83 -10.73
N GLY A 245 -10.12 14.76 -11.28
CA GLY A 245 -11.46 14.26 -10.99
C GLY A 245 -11.62 13.64 -9.60
N TRP A 246 -12.86 13.29 -9.24
CA TRP A 246 -13.17 12.93 -7.87
C TRP A 246 -12.62 11.58 -7.40
N ALA A 247 -12.25 10.66 -8.29
CA ALA A 247 -11.59 9.40 -7.88
C ALA A 247 -10.24 9.67 -7.19
N ALA A 248 -9.53 10.73 -7.58
CA ALA A 248 -8.31 11.18 -6.92
C ALA A 248 -8.53 11.61 -5.45
N ARG A 249 -9.77 11.91 -5.03
CA ARG A 249 -10.12 12.30 -3.65
C ARG A 249 -10.34 11.10 -2.72
N LEU A 250 -10.30 9.88 -3.24
CA LEU A 250 -10.32 8.65 -2.44
C LEU A 250 -8.99 8.38 -1.71
N TYR A 251 -7.96 9.21 -1.92
CA TYR A 251 -6.64 9.07 -1.32
C TYR A 251 -6.35 10.30 -0.44
N PRO A 252 -6.21 10.15 0.90
CA PRO A 252 -5.98 11.29 1.79
C PRO A 252 -4.55 11.85 1.71
N TYR A 253 -3.60 10.96 1.40
CA TYR A 253 -2.17 11.21 1.41
C TYR A 253 -1.50 10.69 0.14
N LEU A 254 -0.33 11.24 -0.16
CA LEU A 254 0.43 11.04 -1.39
C LEU A 254 1.92 10.85 -1.07
N ARG A 255 2.64 10.21 -1.99
CA ARG A 255 4.10 10.12 -1.97
C ARG A 255 4.73 11.46 -2.39
N GLY A 256 5.80 11.85 -1.72
CA GLY A 256 6.64 12.98 -2.07
C GLY A 256 8.03 12.83 -1.46
N GLN A 257 9.09 13.04 -2.25
CA GLN A 257 10.49 12.88 -1.80
C GLN A 257 10.77 11.53 -1.10
N GLY A 258 10.13 10.45 -1.58
CA GLY A 258 10.22 9.11 -1.00
C GLY A 258 9.24 8.82 0.15
N VAL A 259 8.84 9.83 0.92
CA VAL A 259 7.96 9.69 2.09
C VAL A 259 6.47 9.70 1.69
N LEU A 260 5.61 9.06 2.49
CA LEU A 260 4.19 8.82 2.19
C LEU A 260 3.25 9.62 3.13
N GLU A 261 3.54 10.89 3.32
CA GLU A 261 2.93 11.78 4.32
C GLU A 261 2.23 13.02 3.75
N ARG A 262 2.40 13.31 2.45
CA ARG A 262 1.98 14.59 1.85
C ARG A 262 0.45 14.63 1.73
N PRO A 263 -0.26 15.60 2.34
CA PRO A 263 -1.72 15.69 2.21
C PRO A 263 -2.15 15.95 0.76
N ASN A 264 -3.22 15.29 0.32
CA ASN A 264 -3.76 15.47 -1.02
C ASN A 264 -4.31 16.91 -1.23
N PRO A 265 -3.83 17.66 -2.25
CA PRO A 265 -4.22 19.07 -2.45
C PRO A 265 -5.67 19.24 -2.90
N LEU A 266 -6.28 18.25 -3.57
CA LEU A 266 -7.69 18.32 -3.98
C LEU A 266 -8.64 18.44 -2.79
N LEU A 267 -8.24 17.94 -1.62
CA LEU A 267 -9.04 17.96 -0.40
C LEU A 267 -9.15 19.35 0.25
N GLU A 268 -8.44 20.37 -0.27
CA GLU A 268 -8.68 21.79 0.06
C GLU A 268 -9.76 22.46 -0.80
N LEU A 269 -10.17 21.78 -1.87
CA LEU A 269 -11.13 22.29 -2.84
C LEU A 269 -12.51 21.66 -2.64
N PRO A 270 -13.60 22.42 -2.88
CA PRO A 270 -14.96 21.87 -3.02
C PRO A 270 -15.00 20.63 -3.94
N ILE A 271 -15.95 19.71 -3.74
CA ILE A 271 -16.00 18.43 -4.49
C ILE A 271 -16.05 18.62 -6.02
N ASP A 272 -16.65 19.71 -6.48
CA ASP A 272 -16.82 19.99 -7.90
C ASP A 272 -15.59 20.58 -8.59
N GLU A 273 -14.54 20.92 -7.82
CA GLU A 273 -13.30 21.59 -8.23
C GLU A 273 -12.12 20.61 -8.42
N PRO A 274 -11.04 21.00 -9.14
CA PRO A 274 -10.90 22.24 -9.90
C PRO A 274 -11.85 22.31 -11.10
N ARG A 275 -12.28 23.52 -11.45
CA ARG A 275 -13.13 23.79 -12.63
C ARG A 275 -12.55 24.86 -13.54
N ASN A 276 -12.76 24.68 -14.83
CA ASN A 276 -12.10 25.39 -15.92
C ASN A 276 -10.58 25.53 -15.66
N VAL A 277 -9.83 24.53 -15.22
CA VAL A 277 -8.35 24.58 -15.16
C VAL A 277 -7.82 23.48 -16.08
N THR A 278 -7.06 23.83 -17.11
CA THR A 278 -6.47 22.87 -18.05
C THR A 278 -4.96 23.07 -18.13
N THR A 279 -4.28 22.23 -18.90
CA THR A 279 -2.91 22.51 -19.35
C THR A 279 -2.83 23.86 -20.08
N ASP A 280 -1.69 24.53 -19.96
CA ASP A 280 -1.37 25.74 -20.71
C ASP A 280 -0.98 25.44 -22.17
N GLY A 281 -0.75 26.48 -22.97
CA GLY A 281 -0.32 26.37 -24.36
C GLY A 281 1.09 25.77 -24.58
N ARG A 282 1.73 25.25 -23.53
CA ARG A 282 2.99 24.50 -23.57
C ARG A 282 2.83 23.08 -22.98
N GLY A 283 1.61 22.69 -22.59
CA GLY A 283 1.29 21.38 -22.02
C GLY A 283 1.39 21.30 -20.50
N PHE A 284 1.74 22.36 -19.77
CA PHE A 284 1.93 22.30 -18.31
C PHE A 284 0.63 22.56 -17.56
N TYR A 285 0.33 21.71 -16.57
CA TYR A 285 -0.81 21.90 -15.66
C TYR A 285 -0.38 22.58 -14.36
N HIS A 286 -0.99 23.73 -14.05
CA HIS A 286 -0.68 24.56 -12.88
C HIS A 286 -1.76 24.54 -11.79
N GLY A 287 -2.74 23.63 -11.90
CA GLY A 287 -3.83 23.47 -10.93
C GLY A 287 -3.52 22.48 -9.79
N ALA A 288 -4.51 22.25 -8.94
CA ALA A 288 -4.43 21.19 -7.93
C ALA A 288 -4.85 19.84 -8.53
N GLY A 289 -4.09 18.79 -8.25
CA GLY A 289 -4.37 17.42 -8.65
C GLY A 289 -3.29 16.48 -8.13
N ILE A 290 -3.34 15.21 -8.55
CA ILE A 290 -2.40 14.16 -8.12
C ILE A 290 -1.86 13.42 -9.35
N ARG A 291 -0.64 12.88 -9.29
CA ARG A 291 -0.20 11.88 -10.28
C ARG A 291 -0.53 10.48 -9.80
N THR A 292 -0.63 9.51 -10.71
CA THR A 292 -0.89 8.10 -10.39
C THR A 292 0.24 7.48 -9.57
N ASP A 293 1.51 7.81 -9.87
CA ASP A 293 2.71 7.38 -9.14
C ASP A 293 2.84 7.95 -7.72
N GLN A 294 2.05 8.97 -7.39
CA GLN A 294 1.98 9.55 -6.05
C GLN A 294 0.99 8.81 -5.13
N VAL A 295 0.13 7.93 -5.67
CA VAL A 295 -0.85 7.19 -4.86
C VAL A 295 -0.21 5.91 -4.30
N PRO A 296 -0.36 5.60 -3.00
CA PRO A 296 0.10 4.33 -2.46
C PRO A 296 -0.65 3.14 -3.04
N ALA A 297 -0.02 2.40 -3.94
CA ALA A 297 -0.44 1.07 -4.40
C ALA A 297 -0.08 -0.06 -3.42
N THR A 298 0.36 0.26 -2.21
CA THR A 298 0.79 -0.70 -1.19
C THR A 298 -0.40 -1.29 -0.43
N LEU A 299 -0.44 -2.62 -0.31
CA LEU A 299 -1.40 -3.32 0.55
C LEU A 299 -1.23 -2.94 2.03
N SER A 300 -2.27 -3.14 2.82
CA SER A 300 -2.17 -3.08 4.27
C SER A 300 -1.45 -4.33 4.77
N ARG A 301 -0.35 -4.14 5.51
CA ARG A 301 0.40 -5.21 6.17
C ARG A 301 0.10 -5.21 7.68
N ALA A 302 -0.14 -6.39 8.24
CA ALA A 302 -0.12 -6.66 9.67
C ALA A 302 0.84 -7.82 9.95
N THR A 303 1.65 -7.72 11.00
CA THR A 303 2.52 -8.81 11.47
C THR A 303 1.79 -9.61 12.54
N VAL A 304 1.93 -10.94 12.53
CA VAL A 304 1.33 -11.84 13.52
C VAL A 304 2.41 -12.81 14.02
N ASN A 305 2.65 -12.78 15.34
CA ASN A 305 3.50 -13.74 16.02
C ASN A 305 2.67 -15.03 16.29
N VAL A 306 3.22 -16.18 15.94
CA VAL A 306 2.54 -17.49 15.97
C VAL A 306 3.39 -18.47 16.78
N ASN A 307 2.82 -18.94 17.89
CA ASN A 307 3.35 -20.01 18.72
C ASN A 307 2.75 -21.35 18.26
N ASP A 308 3.53 -22.16 17.55
CA ASP A 308 3.12 -23.47 17.04
C ASP A 308 3.52 -24.58 18.02
N GLN A 309 2.63 -24.83 18.98
CA GLN A 309 2.75 -25.91 19.98
C GLN A 309 2.80 -27.34 19.38
N VAL A 310 2.47 -27.52 18.09
CA VAL A 310 2.52 -28.84 17.43
C VAL A 310 3.88 -29.06 16.79
N ALA A 311 4.50 -28.01 16.24
CA ALA A 311 5.88 -28.05 15.76
C ALA A 311 6.94 -27.86 16.87
N GLY A 312 6.58 -27.20 17.98
CA GLY A 312 7.53 -26.75 19.01
C GLY A 312 8.26 -25.45 18.63
N GLU A 313 7.65 -24.62 17.78
CA GLU A 313 8.29 -23.47 17.15
C GLU A 313 7.52 -22.16 17.40
N ASN A 314 8.23 -21.08 17.66
CA ASN A 314 7.72 -19.72 17.46
C ASN A 314 8.11 -19.27 16.05
N ARG A 315 7.16 -18.68 15.32
CA ARG A 315 7.40 -18.09 13.99
C ARG A 315 6.56 -16.83 13.79
N THR A 316 6.92 -16.00 12.83
CA THR A 316 6.22 -14.74 12.56
C THR A 316 5.79 -14.70 11.08
N VAL A 317 4.61 -14.17 10.82
CA VAL A 317 4.04 -14.07 9.46
C VAL A 317 3.51 -12.65 9.21
N ALA A 318 3.59 -12.19 7.96
CA ALA A 318 2.97 -10.95 7.54
C ALA A 318 1.72 -11.24 6.70
N LEU A 319 0.58 -10.75 7.17
CA LEU A 319 -0.68 -10.72 6.43
C LEU A 319 -0.74 -9.42 5.62
N HIS A 320 -0.82 -9.54 4.30
CA HIS A 320 -0.97 -8.43 3.36
C HIS A 320 -2.39 -8.48 2.78
N ALA A 321 -3.13 -7.37 2.79
CA ALA A 321 -4.53 -7.32 2.35
C ALA A 321 -4.92 -5.99 1.69
N GLY A 322 -5.87 -6.02 0.76
CA GLY A 322 -6.42 -4.83 0.10
C GLY A 322 -6.94 -5.10 -1.30
N LEU A 323 -6.79 -4.12 -2.19
CA LEU A 323 -6.95 -4.33 -3.63
C LEU A 323 -5.66 -4.87 -4.23
N VAL A 324 -5.73 -6.06 -4.83
CA VAL A 324 -4.58 -6.85 -5.30
C VAL A 324 -4.37 -6.82 -6.82
N GLY A 325 -5.32 -6.25 -7.56
CA GLY A 325 -5.23 -6.11 -9.02
C GLY A 325 -6.53 -5.58 -9.64
N VAL A 326 -6.59 -5.60 -10.97
CA VAL A 326 -7.78 -5.27 -11.77
C VAL A 326 -8.11 -6.47 -12.63
N ALA A 327 -9.31 -7.03 -12.48
CA ALA A 327 -9.84 -8.02 -13.41
C ALA A 327 -10.54 -7.34 -14.60
N GLN A 328 -10.62 -8.05 -15.73
CA GLN A 328 -11.46 -7.67 -16.86
C GLN A 328 -12.63 -8.66 -16.98
N ASP A 329 -13.85 -8.13 -17.01
CA ASP A 329 -15.08 -8.89 -17.24
C ASP A 329 -15.29 -9.10 -18.76
N ASP A 330 -16.07 -10.12 -19.16
CA ASP A 330 -16.26 -10.56 -20.56
C ASP A 330 -16.67 -9.45 -21.55
N ASN A 331 -17.27 -8.36 -21.06
CA ASN A 331 -17.67 -7.19 -21.84
C ASN A 331 -16.58 -6.11 -21.95
N GLY A 332 -15.34 -6.44 -21.62
CA GLY A 332 -14.20 -5.53 -21.56
C GLY A 332 -14.14 -4.66 -20.29
N GLY A 333 -15.11 -4.80 -19.39
CA GLY A 333 -15.26 -3.95 -18.21
C GLY A 333 -14.18 -4.17 -17.15
N LEU A 334 -13.62 -3.08 -16.61
CA LEU A 334 -12.53 -3.13 -15.65
C LEU A 334 -13.04 -3.09 -14.21
N ARG A 335 -12.57 -4.03 -13.38
CA ARG A 335 -13.05 -4.28 -12.02
C ARG A 335 -11.89 -4.40 -11.03
N PRO A 336 -11.68 -3.47 -10.09
CA PRO A 336 -10.71 -3.66 -9.01
C PRO A 336 -11.08 -4.88 -8.17
N VAL A 337 -10.11 -5.75 -7.88
CA VAL A 337 -10.34 -7.01 -7.15
C VAL A 337 -9.60 -7.03 -5.81
N THR A 338 -10.28 -7.57 -4.82
CA THR A 338 -9.82 -7.70 -3.43
C THR A 338 -9.13 -9.03 -3.20
N GLY A 339 -8.12 -9.04 -2.33
CA GLY A 339 -7.46 -10.27 -1.91
C GLY A 339 -6.57 -10.05 -0.69
N TRP A 340 -6.04 -11.15 -0.17
CA TRP A 340 -5.02 -11.15 0.88
C TRP A 340 -4.04 -12.30 0.69
N TYR A 341 -2.85 -12.20 1.28
CA TYR A 341 -1.90 -13.31 1.34
C TYR A 341 -1.03 -13.25 2.60
N LEU A 342 -0.48 -14.41 2.97
CA LEU A 342 0.50 -14.55 4.04
C LEU A 342 1.90 -14.75 3.45
N THR A 343 2.90 -14.04 3.95
CA THR A 343 4.32 -14.35 3.75
C THR A 343 4.96 -14.74 5.08
N PRO A 344 6.13 -15.40 5.08
CA PRO A 344 7.01 -15.36 6.25
C PRO A 344 7.31 -13.90 6.62
N ALA A 345 7.61 -13.66 7.89
CA ALA A 345 8.19 -12.41 8.35
C ALA A 345 9.16 -12.68 9.49
N THR A 346 10.28 -11.98 9.50
CA THR A 346 11.20 -11.89 10.62
C THR A 346 10.83 -10.69 11.49
N VAL A 347 11.10 -10.80 12.79
CA VAL A 347 11.20 -9.65 13.69
C VAL A 347 12.66 -9.25 13.67
N GLU A 348 12.99 -8.09 13.09
CA GLU A 348 14.38 -7.64 13.01
C GLU A 348 14.83 -7.06 14.35
N ILE A 349 16.00 -7.48 14.84
CA ILE A 349 16.52 -7.05 16.15
C ILE A 349 16.72 -5.52 16.21
N ASP A 350 17.03 -4.85 15.10
CA ASP A 350 17.16 -3.40 15.04
C ASP A 350 15.83 -2.65 15.24
N ASP A 351 14.71 -3.17 14.73
CA ASP A 351 13.38 -2.59 14.96
C ASP A 351 13.02 -2.68 16.47
N VAL A 352 13.36 -3.80 17.11
CA VAL A 352 13.14 -4.04 18.54
C VAL A 352 14.06 -3.15 19.40
N VAL A 353 15.31 -2.96 18.99
CA VAL A 353 16.22 -2.01 19.63
C VAL A 353 15.74 -0.58 19.48
N ASP A 354 15.17 -0.19 18.32
CA ASP A 354 14.55 1.11 18.12
C ASP A 354 13.33 1.32 19.04
N ARG A 355 12.52 0.29 19.30
CA ARG A 355 11.47 0.33 20.34
C ARG A 355 12.08 0.57 21.72
N ILE A 356 13.08 -0.22 22.13
CA ILE A 356 13.69 -0.12 23.47
C ILE A 356 14.35 1.26 23.69
N VAL A 357 15.15 1.75 22.73
CA VAL A 357 15.85 3.05 22.86
C VAL A 357 14.87 4.24 22.89
N ARG A 358 13.70 4.12 22.27
CA ARG A 358 12.66 5.15 22.26
C ARG A 358 11.80 5.14 23.53
N ASP A 359 11.41 3.96 23.99
CA ASP A 359 10.35 3.79 24.99
C ASP A 359 10.87 3.55 26.42
N HIS A 360 12.18 3.25 26.61
CA HIS A 360 12.76 2.81 27.88
C HIS A 360 14.09 3.50 28.24
N GLU A 361 14.46 3.47 29.54
CA GLU A 361 15.76 3.94 29.99
C GLU A 361 16.90 3.02 29.50
N THR A 362 17.86 3.58 28.77
CA THR A 362 19.00 2.88 28.17
C THR A 362 20.32 3.58 28.49
N THR A 363 21.43 2.83 28.50
CA THR A 363 22.80 3.37 28.59
C THR A 363 23.57 3.18 27.28
N PRO A 364 24.57 4.04 26.97
CA PRO A 364 25.39 3.89 25.77
C PRO A 364 26.13 2.54 25.69
N PRO A 365 26.38 2.00 24.48
CA PRO A 365 27.07 0.74 24.29
C PRO A 365 28.50 0.77 24.82
N GLN A 366 29.00 -0.38 25.27
CA GLN A 366 30.33 -0.55 25.86
C GLN A 366 31.22 -1.47 24.97
N PRO A 367 32.56 -1.44 25.13
CA PRO A 367 33.45 -2.30 24.33
C PRO A 367 33.10 -3.79 24.44
N LEU A 368 32.75 -4.40 23.30
CA LEU A 368 32.21 -5.76 23.26
C LEU A 368 33.32 -6.82 23.34
N HIS A 369 33.31 -7.59 24.43
CA HIS A 369 34.23 -8.72 24.65
C HIS A 369 33.47 -10.03 24.91
N LEU A 370 32.47 -10.31 24.07
CA LEU A 370 31.73 -11.58 24.07
C LEU A 370 32.45 -12.65 23.24
N LEU A 371 32.87 -13.73 23.89
CA LEU A 371 33.36 -14.95 23.23
C LEU A 371 32.18 -15.91 23.00
N ALA A 372 31.88 -16.18 21.73
CA ALA A 372 30.74 -16.98 21.25
C ALA A 372 29.39 -16.51 21.85
N ALA A 373 28.79 -15.50 21.22
CA ALA A 373 27.44 -15.00 21.53
C ALA A 373 26.58 -14.89 20.25
N PRO A 374 25.25 -15.02 20.35
CA PRO A 374 24.33 -14.95 19.20
C PRO A 374 24.37 -13.61 18.46
N ALA A 375 24.06 -13.62 17.16
CA ALA A 375 24.08 -12.41 16.33
C ALA A 375 23.15 -11.29 16.84
N GLU A 376 21.94 -11.63 17.30
CA GLU A 376 20.99 -10.67 17.90
C GLU A 376 21.54 -10.06 19.20
N VAL A 377 22.28 -10.82 20.00
CA VAL A 377 22.95 -10.30 21.22
C VAL A 377 24.04 -9.32 20.83
N VAL A 378 24.83 -9.63 19.79
CA VAL A 378 25.86 -8.72 19.28
C VAL A 378 25.23 -7.42 18.74
N ALA A 379 24.13 -7.49 18.00
CA ALA A 379 23.42 -6.31 17.50
C ALA A 379 22.83 -5.45 18.64
N LEU A 380 22.20 -6.08 19.64
CA LEU A 380 21.68 -5.41 20.84
C LEU A 380 22.76 -4.62 21.57
N TYR A 381 23.90 -5.25 21.88
CA TYR A 381 24.99 -4.60 22.63
C TYR A 381 25.88 -3.67 21.79
N GLN A 382 25.75 -3.64 20.46
CA GLN A 382 26.31 -2.56 19.63
C GLN A 382 25.58 -1.22 19.83
N ARG A 383 24.33 -1.25 20.32
CA ARG A 383 23.45 -0.08 20.41
C ARG A 383 23.05 0.28 21.85
N ILE A 384 22.99 -0.70 22.76
CA ILE A 384 22.59 -0.52 24.16
C ILE A 384 23.65 -1.14 25.09
N GLY A 385 24.14 -0.41 26.09
CA GLY A 385 25.03 -0.93 27.12
C GLY A 385 24.30 -1.70 28.22
N SER A 386 23.14 -1.21 28.61
CA SER A 386 22.16 -1.80 29.53
C SER A 386 20.82 -1.06 29.41
N ALA A 387 19.74 -1.65 29.91
CA ALA A 387 18.41 -1.04 29.91
C ALA A 387 17.55 -1.50 31.10
N THR A 388 16.58 -0.67 31.47
CA THR A 388 15.49 -1.04 32.40
C THR A 388 14.19 -1.11 31.61
N LEU A 389 13.57 -2.30 31.55
CA LEU A 389 12.31 -2.53 30.85
C LEU A 389 11.20 -2.84 31.87
N PHE A 390 10.00 -2.30 31.66
CA PHE A 390 8.80 -2.59 32.47
C PHE A 390 8.98 -2.39 33.99
N ASP A 391 9.88 -1.51 34.41
CA ASP A 391 10.39 -1.33 35.79
C ASP A 391 10.89 -2.61 36.52
N THR A 392 10.92 -3.76 35.84
CA THR A 392 11.04 -5.09 36.46
C THR A 392 12.06 -6.00 35.76
N TRP A 393 12.46 -5.67 34.54
CA TRP A 393 13.49 -6.36 33.77
C TRP A 393 14.73 -5.46 33.64
N ARG A 394 15.92 -6.02 33.90
CA ARG A 394 17.21 -5.33 33.78
C ARG A 394 18.08 -6.03 32.75
N LEU A 395 18.21 -5.44 31.58
CA LEU A 395 19.18 -5.87 30.56
C LEU A 395 20.59 -5.60 31.10
N LEU A 396 21.36 -6.67 31.33
CA LEU A 396 22.61 -6.63 32.09
C LEU A 396 23.76 -6.07 31.25
N PRO A 397 24.61 -5.17 31.78
CA PRO A 397 25.89 -4.87 31.15
C PRO A 397 26.67 -6.15 30.86
N VAL A 398 27.43 -6.18 29.76
CA VAL A 398 28.23 -7.36 29.36
C VAL A 398 29.19 -7.83 30.46
N ALA A 399 29.68 -6.91 31.30
CA ALA A 399 30.53 -7.22 32.46
C ALA A 399 29.79 -7.93 33.62
N GLU A 400 28.45 -7.92 33.63
CA GLU A 400 27.59 -8.61 34.59
C GLU A 400 27.00 -9.93 34.04
N HIS A 401 27.32 -10.30 32.79
CA HIS A 401 26.87 -11.56 32.20
C HIS A 401 27.50 -12.76 32.91
N ARG A 402 26.67 -13.73 33.29
CA ARG A 402 27.09 -14.96 33.99
C ARG A 402 26.99 -16.12 33.00
N ARG A 403 28.12 -16.78 32.71
CA ARG A 403 28.16 -18.03 31.95
C ARG A 403 28.04 -19.22 32.92
N ILE A 404 27.28 -20.24 32.55
CA ILE A 404 27.08 -21.47 33.30
C ILE A 404 27.42 -22.64 32.38
N TYR A 405 28.50 -23.35 32.71
CA TYR A 405 28.82 -24.62 32.06
C TYR A 405 28.00 -25.74 32.69
N ARG A 406 27.38 -26.59 31.86
CA ARG A 406 26.52 -27.69 32.30
C ARG A 406 27.14 -29.08 32.07
N GLY A 407 27.79 -29.27 30.93
CA GLY A 407 28.48 -30.51 30.58
C GLY A 407 28.99 -30.46 29.14
N TYR A 408 29.57 -31.56 28.64
CA TYR A 408 29.97 -31.67 27.23
C TYR A 408 28.80 -31.99 26.29
N ASP A 409 27.77 -32.66 26.80
CA ASP A 409 26.54 -33.04 26.06
C ASP A 409 25.33 -32.14 26.42
N GLU A 410 25.51 -31.15 27.29
CA GLU A 410 24.46 -30.25 27.79
C GLU A 410 24.67 -28.80 27.33
N GLN A 411 23.58 -28.09 27.05
CA GLN A 411 23.60 -26.70 26.58
C GLN A 411 24.26 -25.76 27.59
N SER A 412 25.25 -24.96 27.18
CA SER A 412 25.88 -23.94 28.06
C SER A 412 24.98 -22.70 28.17
N LEU A 413 24.92 -22.03 29.32
CA LEU A 413 23.98 -20.91 29.52
C LEU A 413 24.70 -19.57 29.68
N LEU A 414 24.12 -18.49 29.16
CA LEU A 414 24.60 -17.10 29.30
C LEU A 414 23.44 -16.19 29.72
N THR A 415 23.50 -15.60 30.93
CA THR A 415 22.42 -14.71 31.42
C THR A 415 22.50 -13.32 30.77
N ILE A 416 21.40 -12.84 30.18
CA ILE A 416 21.33 -11.56 29.45
C ILE A 416 20.45 -10.52 30.18
N ILE A 417 19.36 -10.95 30.82
CA ILE A 417 18.40 -10.07 31.51
C ILE A 417 18.09 -10.66 32.89
N ASP A 418 18.04 -9.84 33.94
CA ASP A 418 17.51 -10.22 35.26
C ASP A 418 16.10 -9.67 35.48
N LEU A 419 15.24 -10.46 36.12
CA LEU A 419 13.88 -10.09 36.51
C LEU A 419 13.82 -9.83 38.03
N ALA A 420 12.93 -8.94 38.44
CA ALA A 420 12.74 -8.53 39.84
C ALA A 420 12.39 -9.69 40.81
N ASP A 421 11.92 -10.84 40.32
CA ASP A 421 11.66 -12.04 41.11
C ASP A 421 12.86 -13.01 41.24
N GLY A 422 14.03 -12.60 40.77
CA GLY A 422 15.27 -13.39 40.83
C GLY A 422 15.34 -14.52 39.80
N ARG A 423 14.50 -14.50 38.76
CA ARG A 423 14.73 -15.23 37.51
C ARG A 423 15.61 -14.42 36.54
N SER A 424 16.23 -15.10 35.59
CA SER A 424 17.08 -14.53 34.55
C SER A 424 16.69 -15.11 33.20
N ILE A 425 16.63 -14.28 32.16
CA ILE A 425 16.54 -14.73 30.78
C ILE A 425 17.95 -15.03 30.28
N CYS A 426 18.14 -16.23 29.78
CA CYS A 426 19.44 -16.73 29.32
C CYS A 426 19.36 -17.24 27.88
N ALA A 427 20.46 -17.11 27.15
CA ALA A 427 20.70 -17.92 25.98
C ALA A 427 21.26 -19.28 26.43
N ALA A 428 20.62 -20.38 26.04
CA ALA A 428 21.19 -21.72 26.03
C ALA A 428 21.89 -21.92 24.67
N LEU A 429 23.19 -22.21 24.69
CA LEU A 429 24.11 -22.17 23.55
C LEU A 429 24.70 -23.56 23.27
N ASP A 430 24.53 -24.04 22.03
CA ASP A 430 25.19 -25.23 21.50
C ASP A 430 26.48 -24.82 20.79
N GLU A 431 27.63 -25.17 21.35
CA GLU A 431 28.92 -24.75 20.82
C GLU A 431 29.31 -25.46 19.51
N GLU A 432 28.67 -26.58 19.14
CA GLU A 432 28.88 -27.22 17.83
C GLU A 432 27.91 -26.71 16.75
N THR A 433 26.61 -26.61 17.05
CA THR A 433 25.64 -26.13 16.05
C THR A 433 25.58 -24.61 15.94
N GLN A 434 26.23 -23.89 16.86
CA GLN A 434 26.20 -22.43 16.99
C GLN A 434 24.76 -21.87 17.10
N SER A 435 23.83 -22.71 17.56
CA SER A 435 22.43 -22.34 17.80
C SER A 435 22.23 -21.81 19.21
N ALA A 436 21.18 -21.01 19.38
CA ALA A 436 20.81 -20.41 20.66
C ALA A 436 19.31 -20.55 20.90
N HIS A 437 18.93 -20.93 22.12
CA HIS A 437 17.56 -21.04 22.58
C HIS A 437 17.35 -20.17 23.81
N TRP A 438 16.25 -19.44 23.88
CA TRP A 438 15.96 -18.54 24.98
C TRP A 438 15.22 -19.26 26.09
N ILE A 439 15.71 -19.13 27.32
CA ILE A 439 15.15 -19.78 28.51
C ILE A 439 14.96 -18.79 29.66
N LEU A 440 14.09 -19.13 30.60
CA LEU A 440 13.90 -18.38 31.86
C LEU A 440 14.18 -19.31 33.04
N CYS A 441 15.24 -19.02 33.80
CA CYS A 441 15.69 -19.88 34.90
C CYS A 441 16.18 -19.05 36.10
N ARG A 442 16.59 -19.72 37.18
CA ARG A 442 17.32 -19.10 38.29
C ARG A 442 18.75 -19.63 38.36
N VAL A 443 19.68 -18.74 38.67
CA VAL A 443 21.13 -19.00 38.75
C VAL A 443 21.64 -18.53 40.11
N GLU A 444 22.49 -19.32 40.77
CA GLU A 444 23.17 -18.92 42.01
C GLU A 444 24.70 -18.91 41.87
N VAL A 445 25.35 -18.12 42.74
CA VAL A 445 26.81 -18.06 42.87
C VAL A 445 27.30 -19.28 43.65
N MET A 446 28.31 -19.98 43.13
CA MET A 446 28.99 -21.04 43.85
C MET A 446 30.16 -20.50 44.68
N THR A 447 30.19 -20.81 45.98
CA THR A 447 31.39 -20.61 46.80
C THR A 447 32.43 -21.67 46.44
N ALA A 448 33.49 -21.27 45.74
CA ALA A 448 34.49 -22.18 45.19
C ALA A 448 35.12 -23.07 46.28
N ALA A 449 35.05 -24.40 46.10
CA ALA A 449 35.55 -25.37 47.07
C ALA A 449 37.03 -25.75 46.85
N ARG A 450 37.56 -25.58 45.64
CA ARG A 450 38.93 -25.94 45.24
C ARG A 450 39.46 -24.97 44.17
N SER A 451 40.78 -24.91 44.03
CA SER A 451 41.52 -23.97 43.16
C SER A 451 41.54 -24.31 41.66
N ASP A 452 41.07 -25.50 41.28
CA ASP A 452 41.46 -26.14 40.03
C ASP A 452 40.34 -26.10 38.95
N GLU A 453 39.15 -25.61 39.30
CA GLU A 453 38.00 -25.46 38.39
C GLU A 453 37.87 -24.00 37.93
N PHE A 454 38.39 -23.70 36.75
CA PHE A 454 38.63 -22.30 36.32
C PHE A 454 37.37 -21.50 35.93
N ASP A 455 36.19 -22.12 35.86
CA ASP A 455 34.96 -21.47 35.34
C ASP A 455 33.66 -21.74 36.14
N ALA A 456 33.69 -22.62 37.16
CA ALA A 456 32.51 -23.06 37.90
C ALA A 456 31.99 -22.04 38.96
N ARG A 457 31.83 -20.77 38.58
CA ARG A 457 31.39 -19.68 39.47
C ARG A 457 29.87 -19.59 39.68
N PHE A 458 29.08 -20.18 38.78
CA PHE A 458 27.63 -20.09 38.78
C PHE A 458 27.00 -21.44 38.43
N ARG A 459 25.82 -21.73 38.99
CA ARG A 459 25.03 -22.92 38.62
C ARG A 459 23.54 -22.63 38.47
N LEU A 460 22.90 -23.42 37.61
CA LEU A 460 21.46 -23.50 37.46
C LEU A 460 20.82 -24.05 38.76
N ILE A 461 19.77 -23.40 39.27
CA ILE A 461 19.02 -23.85 40.46
C ILE A 461 17.89 -24.81 40.07
N ASN A 462 17.25 -24.55 38.93
CA ASN A 462 16.14 -25.37 38.43
C ASN A 462 16.63 -26.72 37.88
N HIS A 463 15.80 -27.76 37.99
CA HIS A 463 16.03 -28.98 37.23
C HIS A 463 15.78 -28.68 35.73
N PRO A 464 16.58 -29.17 34.77
CA PRO A 464 16.44 -28.81 33.36
C PRO A 464 15.07 -29.14 32.72
N ALA A 465 14.33 -30.11 33.28
CA ALA A 465 12.96 -30.41 32.84
C ALA A 465 11.90 -29.39 33.30
N ASP A 466 12.24 -28.52 34.26
CA ASP A 466 11.35 -27.47 34.78
C ASP A 466 11.63 -26.09 34.14
N VAL A 467 12.71 -25.97 33.34
CA VAL A 467 13.13 -24.71 32.72
C VAL A 467 12.43 -24.53 31.36
N PRO A 468 11.55 -23.53 31.19
CA PRO A 468 10.88 -23.27 29.92
C PRO A 468 11.83 -22.71 28.86
N VAL A 469 11.56 -23.09 27.61
CA VAL A 469 12.20 -22.60 26.37
C VAL A 469 11.19 -21.75 25.60
N TYR A 470 11.64 -20.65 24.99
CA TYR A 470 10.81 -19.64 24.30
C TYR A 470 11.16 -19.48 22.80
N GLY A 471 11.76 -20.50 22.19
CA GLY A 471 12.28 -20.45 20.83
C GLY A 471 13.69 -19.86 20.72
N THR A 472 14.08 -19.43 19.51
CA THR A 472 15.48 -19.14 19.15
C THR A 472 15.79 -17.66 18.89
N SER A 473 14.79 -16.83 18.57
CA SER A 473 14.98 -15.38 18.33
C SER A 473 14.82 -14.55 19.60
N LEU A 474 15.85 -13.76 19.91
CA LEU A 474 15.83 -12.72 20.93
C LEU A 474 14.92 -11.57 20.53
N ALA A 475 14.90 -11.21 19.24
CA ALA A 475 14.04 -10.15 18.72
C ALA A 475 12.57 -10.49 18.97
N GLN A 476 12.13 -11.71 18.64
CA GLN A 476 10.75 -12.14 18.88
C GLN A 476 10.39 -12.20 20.39
N LEU A 477 11.33 -12.63 21.25
CA LEU A 477 11.12 -12.64 22.70
C LEU A 477 10.94 -11.23 23.27
N LEU A 478 11.82 -10.30 22.89
CA LEU A 478 11.78 -8.92 23.35
C LEU A 478 10.58 -8.15 22.78
N ASP A 479 10.22 -8.37 21.52
CA ASP A 479 9.04 -7.76 20.87
C ASP A 479 7.74 -8.18 21.57
N ALA A 480 7.58 -9.47 21.87
CA ALA A 480 6.45 -9.98 22.63
C ALA A 480 6.41 -9.46 24.08
N ALA A 481 7.58 -9.31 24.74
CA ALA A 481 7.67 -8.72 26.07
C ALA A 481 7.27 -7.22 26.06
N LEU A 482 7.67 -6.47 25.02
CA LEU A 482 7.30 -5.06 24.81
C LEU A 482 5.80 -4.90 24.51
N ASP A 483 5.17 -5.87 23.88
CA ASP A 483 3.71 -5.90 23.63
C ASP A 483 2.89 -6.37 24.85
N SER A 484 3.52 -7.05 25.82
CA SER A 484 2.84 -7.78 26.90
C SER A 484 3.28 -7.37 28.32
N ASP A 485 3.92 -6.21 28.48
CA ASP A 485 4.43 -5.68 29.76
C ASP A 485 5.29 -6.70 30.55
N GLY A 486 6.12 -7.46 29.80
CA GLY A 486 6.98 -8.52 30.33
C GLY A 486 6.37 -9.92 30.43
N ASP A 487 5.11 -10.17 30.07
CA ASP A 487 4.55 -11.54 30.04
C ASP A 487 4.91 -12.32 28.76
N ILE A 488 6.01 -13.06 28.81
CA ILE A 488 6.44 -13.99 27.74
C ILE A 488 5.92 -15.43 27.92
N SER A 489 5.01 -15.72 28.86
CA SER A 489 4.54 -17.09 29.12
C SER A 489 3.91 -17.77 27.90
N HIS A 490 3.26 -16.99 27.04
CA HIS A 490 2.64 -17.42 25.79
C HIS A 490 3.63 -17.82 24.67
N LEU A 491 4.93 -17.53 24.83
CA LEU A 491 5.97 -17.95 23.89
C LEU A 491 6.59 -19.31 24.22
N GLU A 492 6.17 -19.98 25.30
CA GLU A 492 6.78 -21.26 25.72
C GLU A 492 6.62 -22.34 24.62
N THR A 493 7.72 -22.96 24.19
CA THR A 493 7.74 -24.03 23.16
C THR A 493 8.26 -25.38 23.66
N GLY A 494 8.91 -25.44 24.83
CA GLY A 494 9.54 -26.67 25.31
C GLY A 494 10.23 -26.53 26.66
N ARG A 495 11.16 -27.46 26.95
CA ARG A 495 11.97 -27.51 28.17
C ARG A 495 13.45 -27.70 27.86
N LEU A 496 14.33 -27.13 28.70
CA LEU A 496 15.78 -27.15 28.48
C LEU A 496 16.35 -28.56 28.29
N ASN A 497 15.83 -29.56 29.02
CA ASN A 497 16.25 -30.96 28.89
C ASN A 497 15.90 -31.62 27.53
N GLN A 498 15.08 -30.97 26.69
CA GLN A 498 14.78 -31.42 25.33
C GLN A 498 15.80 -30.91 24.30
N LEU A 499 16.66 -29.96 24.70
CA LEU A 499 17.75 -29.39 23.91
C LEU A 499 19.10 -30.06 24.20
N ASP A 500 19.22 -30.78 25.32
CA ASP A 500 20.42 -31.53 25.67
C ASP A 500 20.53 -32.81 24.83
N ARG A 501 21.76 -33.27 24.60
CA ARG A 501 22.02 -34.39 23.68
C ARG A 501 21.68 -35.73 24.34
N PRO A 502 21.18 -36.73 23.58
CA PRO A 502 20.99 -38.06 24.11
C PRO A 502 22.36 -38.67 24.48
N THR A 503 22.56 -38.94 25.76
CA THR A 503 23.76 -39.59 26.30
C THR A 503 24.02 -40.92 25.57
N ARG A 504 25.27 -41.11 25.11
CA ARG A 504 25.72 -42.28 24.35
C ARG A 504 25.96 -43.53 25.19
#